data_AF-A0A2N1UYE1-F1
#
_entry.id   AF-A0A2N1UYE1-F1
#
_cell.length_a   1.000
_cell.length_b   1.000
_cell.length_c   1.000
_cell.angle_alpha   90.00
_cell.angle_beta   90.00
_cell.angle_gamma   90.00
#
_symmetry.space_group_name_H-M   'P 1'
#
loop_
_entity.id
_entity.type
_entity.pdbx_description
1 polymer ?
#
loop_
_entity_poly.entity_id
_entity_poly.type
_entity_poly.pdbx_seq_one_letter_code
_entity_poly.pdbx_strand_id
1 'polypeptide(L)'
;MQFSVQGRAYSASELPGYLIQSLNGKASGNSVKGLGSSAKAWYDQSRNPNASRNTELLISEVLLTQTGISVFGKDAPGSIEPDFAGKDISLTLKGIFKDKKKDLALKDFLFTLEPPLIQQTFGSKEPKARVLLDDSILLDPVSVSGTEIKVVLHTQGLPDLYLKGLHRISVEHGDGGNSWYTDGLVRIGEPVPVTDLKPGIETVEILRDKTGKPLHIRCSGKNFLLFPKFSYTLIDGRFGFGFRTEVSAEGRFQTIVHIPNPDTFDRTSPHQVIMATPFGVSFKTF
;
A
#
# COMPACT_ATOMS: atom_id res chain seq x y z
N MET A 1 -8.10 -16.79 24.41
CA MET A 1 -6.88 -17.32 23.76
C MET A 1 -5.72 -16.39 24.13
N GLN A 2 -4.64 -16.94 24.68
CA GLN A 2 -3.45 -16.19 25.12
C GLN A 2 -2.32 -16.39 24.12
N PHE A 3 -1.62 -15.32 23.76
CA PHE A 3 -0.49 -15.30 22.84
C PHE A 3 0.77 -14.92 23.60
N SER A 4 1.89 -15.61 23.38
CA SER A 4 3.17 -15.23 23.99
C SER A 4 4.00 -14.39 23.03
N VAL A 5 4.33 -13.16 23.42
CA VAL A 5 5.30 -12.31 22.70
C VAL A 5 6.44 -12.00 23.66
N GLN A 6 7.66 -12.44 23.30
CA GLN A 6 8.87 -12.29 24.15
C GLN A 6 8.71 -12.83 25.59
N GLY A 7 7.96 -13.93 25.76
CA GLY A 7 7.75 -14.56 27.06
C GLY A 7 6.64 -13.94 27.91
N ARG A 8 5.93 -12.92 27.43
CA ARG A 8 4.71 -12.39 28.06
C ARG A 8 3.47 -12.88 27.34
N ALA A 9 2.51 -13.40 28.10
CA ALA A 9 1.19 -13.75 27.62
C ALA A 9 0.31 -12.50 27.47
N TYR A 10 -0.34 -12.37 26.32
CA TYR A 10 -1.29 -11.30 25.98
C TYR A 10 -2.60 -11.92 25.52
N SER A 11 -3.73 -11.32 25.89
CA SER A 11 -5.01 -11.66 25.26
C SER A 11 -5.11 -11.08 23.85
N ALA A 12 -6.02 -11.62 23.04
CA ALA A 12 -6.30 -11.12 21.68
C ALA A 12 -6.64 -9.62 21.65
N SER A 13 -7.27 -9.11 22.70
CA SER A 13 -7.64 -7.70 22.87
C SER A 13 -6.47 -6.80 23.30
N GLU A 14 -5.44 -7.36 23.92
CA GLU A 14 -4.27 -6.61 24.41
C GLU A 14 -3.14 -6.54 23.39
N LEU A 15 -3.08 -7.48 22.44
CA LEU A 15 -2.06 -7.54 21.41
C LEU A 15 -1.96 -6.25 20.57
N PRO A 16 -3.08 -5.68 20.07
CA PRO A 16 -3.03 -4.48 19.24
C PRO A 16 -2.47 -3.28 20.02
N GLY A 17 -2.90 -3.07 21.27
CA GLY A 17 -2.43 -1.97 22.12
C GLY A 17 -0.95 -2.08 22.47
N TYR A 18 -0.48 -3.28 22.86
CA TYR A 18 0.94 -3.53 23.12
C TYR A 18 1.80 -3.32 21.88
N LEU A 19 1.37 -3.82 20.72
CA LEU A 19 2.14 -3.73 19.48
C LEU A 19 2.19 -2.29 18.96
N ILE A 20 1.08 -1.55 19.01
CA ILE A 20 1.02 -0.10 18.69
C ILE A 20 1.93 0.70 19.63
N GLN A 21 1.91 0.43 20.95
CA GLN A 21 2.82 1.08 21.90
C GLN A 21 4.30 0.72 21.64
N SER A 22 4.61 -0.54 21.30
CA SER A 22 5.99 -0.94 21.02
C SER A 22 6.55 -0.31 19.74
N LEU A 23 5.68 -0.06 18.76
CA LEU A 23 6.04 0.60 17.49
C LEU A 23 6.20 2.11 17.70
N ASN A 24 5.29 2.74 18.44
CA ASN A 24 5.36 4.18 18.76
C ASN A 24 6.50 4.52 19.75
N GLY A 25 6.77 3.66 20.73
CA GLY A 25 7.90 3.83 21.66
C GLY A 25 9.27 3.59 21.02
N LYS A 26 9.34 2.90 19.88
CA LYS A 26 10.57 2.73 19.08
C LYS A 26 10.74 3.81 18.00
N ALA A 27 9.69 4.54 17.65
CA ALA A 27 9.78 5.70 16.77
C ALA A 27 10.50 6.90 17.44
N SER A 28 10.51 6.97 18.78
CA SER A 28 11.32 7.91 19.54
C SER A 28 12.69 7.31 19.89
N GLY A 29 13.63 7.36 18.94
CA GLY A 29 15.04 7.52 19.30
C GLY A 29 15.94 6.28 19.39
N ASN A 30 15.56 5.10 18.91
CA ASN A 30 16.53 4.01 18.73
C ASN A 30 16.29 3.25 17.42
N SER A 31 17.28 3.30 16.53
CA SER A 31 17.32 2.51 15.31
C SER A 31 17.07 1.03 15.63
N VAL A 32 16.20 0.40 14.85
CA VAL A 32 15.95 -1.04 14.93
C VAL A 32 17.24 -1.77 14.53
N LYS A 33 18.10 -2.03 15.51
CA LYS A 33 19.23 -2.96 15.36
C LYS A 33 18.63 -4.36 15.15
N GLY A 34 18.76 -4.88 13.93
CA GLY A 34 18.34 -6.25 13.58
C GLY A 34 17.48 -6.36 12.33
N LEU A 35 16.99 -5.25 11.76
CA LEU A 35 16.53 -5.27 10.37
C LEU A 35 17.78 -5.30 9.50
N GLY A 36 18.02 -6.43 8.82
CA GLY A 36 19.12 -6.54 7.87
C GLY A 36 19.06 -5.41 6.84
N SER A 37 20.20 -5.11 6.21
CA SER A 37 20.30 -4.09 5.15
C SER A 37 19.25 -4.27 4.03
N SER A 38 18.79 -5.50 3.81
CA SER A 38 17.61 -5.83 3.01
C SER A 38 16.33 -5.18 3.55
N ALA A 39 15.88 -5.44 4.77
CA ALA A 39 14.61 -4.86 5.23
C ALA A 39 14.57 -3.31 5.22
N LYS A 40 15.72 -2.62 5.39
CA LYS A 40 15.81 -1.15 5.27
C LYS A 40 15.72 -0.66 3.82
N ALA A 41 16.44 -1.27 2.87
CA ALA A 41 16.40 -0.89 1.46
C ALA A 41 15.05 -1.18 0.78
N TRP A 42 14.18 -1.99 1.41
CA TRP A 42 12.91 -2.45 0.84
C TRP A 42 11.69 -1.69 1.38
N TYR A 43 11.77 -1.13 2.60
CA TYR A 43 10.79 -0.14 3.07
C TYR A 43 10.69 1.07 2.12
N ASP A 44 11.78 1.34 1.39
CA ASP A 44 11.91 2.43 0.43
C ASP A 44 11.46 2.05 -1.01
N GLN A 45 11.00 0.81 -1.28
CA GLN A 45 10.70 0.31 -2.63
C GLN A 45 9.30 0.60 -3.18
N SER A 46 8.38 1.14 -2.39
CA SER A 46 7.14 1.67 -2.96
C SER A 46 7.42 2.85 -3.91
N ARG A 47 8.54 3.55 -3.66
CA ARG A 47 9.13 4.54 -4.55
C ARG A 47 10.26 3.93 -5.37
N ASN A 48 10.47 4.45 -6.57
CA ASN A 48 11.76 4.27 -7.23
C ASN A 48 12.83 4.89 -6.31
N PRO A 49 13.76 4.11 -5.74
CA PRO A 49 14.71 4.60 -4.74
C PRO A 49 15.69 5.62 -5.32
N ASN A 50 15.77 5.70 -6.65
CA ASN A 50 16.57 6.69 -7.38
C ASN A 50 15.75 7.94 -7.76
N ALA A 51 14.47 8.02 -7.42
CA ALA A 51 13.64 9.18 -7.69
C ALA A 51 13.94 10.30 -6.69
N SER A 52 14.34 11.45 -7.21
CA SER A 52 14.51 12.67 -6.42
C SER A 52 13.25 13.52 -6.45
N ARG A 53 12.96 14.23 -5.35
CA ARG A 53 11.86 15.20 -5.36
C ARG A 53 12.21 16.30 -6.36
N ASN A 54 11.36 16.53 -7.35
CA ASN A 54 11.53 17.66 -8.25
C ASN A 54 10.67 18.81 -7.72
N THR A 55 11.30 19.91 -7.33
CA THR A 55 10.60 21.10 -6.78
C THR A 55 10.02 22.01 -7.86
N GLU A 56 10.47 21.87 -9.10
CA GLU A 56 9.91 22.59 -10.26
C GLU A 56 8.60 21.95 -10.75
N LEU A 57 8.41 20.67 -10.44
CA LEU A 57 7.19 19.92 -10.69
C LEU A 57 6.39 19.87 -9.40
N LEU A 58 5.21 20.48 -9.38
CA LEU A 58 4.44 20.62 -8.15
C LEU A 58 2.98 20.29 -8.39
N ILE A 59 2.37 19.57 -7.44
CA ILE A 59 0.92 19.51 -7.31
C ILE A 59 0.52 20.76 -6.53
N SER A 60 -0.21 21.67 -7.17
CA SER A 60 -0.69 22.90 -6.52
C SER A 60 -2.08 22.72 -5.93
N GLU A 61 -2.88 21.81 -6.50
CA GLU A 61 -4.26 21.60 -6.11
C GLU A 61 -4.72 20.20 -6.52
N VAL A 62 -5.66 19.64 -5.76
CA VAL A 62 -6.34 18.39 -6.07
C VAL A 62 -7.83 18.61 -5.81
N LEU A 63 -8.64 18.38 -6.84
CA LEU A 63 -10.08 18.61 -6.83
C LEU A 63 -10.85 17.31 -7.03
N LEU A 64 -12.02 17.19 -6.41
CA LEU A 64 -13.04 16.26 -6.88
C LEU A 64 -13.52 16.72 -8.26
N THR A 65 -13.32 15.91 -9.30
CA THR A 65 -13.59 16.35 -10.68
C THR A 65 -15.05 16.76 -10.90
N GLN A 66 -15.99 16.07 -10.24
CA GLN A 66 -17.42 16.29 -10.40
C GLN A 66 -17.90 17.61 -9.77
N THR A 67 -17.33 18.00 -8.63
CA THR A 67 -17.81 19.16 -7.85
C THR A 67 -16.88 20.37 -7.93
N GLY A 68 -15.63 20.17 -8.37
CA GLY A 68 -14.58 21.18 -8.31
C GLY A 68 -14.13 21.53 -6.89
N ILE A 69 -14.60 20.82 -5.87
CA ILE A 69 -14.22 21.06 -4.47
C ILE A 69 -12.80 20.54 -4.23
N SER A 70 -11.96 21.39 -3.65
CA SER A 70 -10.60 21.02 -3.29
C SER A 70 -10.57 20.04 -2.12
N VAL A 71 -9.73 19.02 -2.25
CA VAL A 71 -9.39 18.04 -1.21
C VAL A 71 -7.91 18.14 -0.82
N PHE A 72 -7.21 19.17 -1.29
CA PHE A 72 -5.77 19.35 -1.15
C PHE A 72 -5.39 20.12 0.13
N GLY A 73 -4.53 19.51 0.93
CA GLY A 73 -4.05 20.05 2.19
C GLY A 73 -4.96 19.75 3.39
N LYS A 74 -4.49 20.15 4.57
CA LYS A 74 -5.19 19.91 5.84
C LYS A 74 -6.52 20.66 5.95
N ASP A 75 -6.54 21.89 5.44
CA ASP A 75 -7.66 22.81 5.55
C ASP A 75 -8.56 22.81 4.31
N ALA A 76 -8.49 21.72 3.52
CA ALA A 76 -9.28 21.58 2.31
C ALA A 76 -10.79 21.62 2.61
N PRO A 77 -11.59 22.33 1.79
CA PRO A 77 -13.04 22.45 2.01
C PRO A 77 -13.79 21.12 1.83
N GLY A 78 -13.24 20.17 1.07
CA GLY A 78 -13.79 18.83 0.89
C GLY A 78 -12.87 17.72 1.40
N SER A 79 -13.32 16.49 1.18
CA SER A 79 -12.54 15.28 1.38
C SER A 79 -12.94 14.22 0.37
N ILE A 80 -12.05 13.28 0.09
CA ILE A 80 -12.39 12.04 -0.61
C ILE A 80 -13.27 11.23 0.35
N GLU A 81 -14.47 10.88 -0.09
CA GLU A 81 -15.42 10.06 0.68
C GLU A 81 -15.21 8.59 0.33
N PRO A 82 -14.67 7.77 1.25
CA PRO A 82 -14.44 6.35 0.99
C PRO A 82 -15.76 5.64 0.70
N ASP A 83 -15.76 4.81 -0.34
CA ASP A 83 -16.87 3.91 -0.63
C ASP A 83 -16.37 2.49 -0.86
N PHE A 84 -16.49 1.65 0.17
CA PHE A 84 -16.09 0.24 0.06
C PHE A 84 -16.89 -0.52 -1.00
N ALA A 85 -18.12 -0.08 -1.31
CA ALA A 85 -18.97 -0.70 -2.32
C ALA A 85 -18.48 -0.47 -3.75
N GLY A 86 -17.57 0.49 -3.96
CA GLY A 86 -16.83 0.62 -5.21
C GLY A 86 -17.24 1.78 -6.12
N LYS A 87 -17.81 2.86 -5.59
CA LYS A 87 -17.95 4.07 -6.39
C LYS A 87 -16.59 4.68 -6.71
N ASP A 88 -16.27 4.71 -7.99
CA ASP A 88 -15.09 5.42 -8.51
C ASP A 88 -15.12 6.90 -8.14
N ILE A 89 -13.95 7.41 -7.74
CA ILE A 89 -13.76 8.81 -7.40
C ILE A 89 -12.82 9.43 -8.43
N SER A 90 -13.32 10.43 -9.17
CA SER A 90 -12.49 11.16 -10.13
C SER A 90 -11.81 12.34 -9.45
N LEU A 91 -10.50 12.44 -9.63
CA LEU A 91 -9.68 13.52 -9.10
C LEU A 91 -9.03 14.29 -10.25
N THR A 92 -8.97 15.61 -10.10
CA THR A 92 -8.22 16.49 -10.99
C THR A 92 -7.03 17.05 -10.22
N LEU A 93 -5.83 16.63 -10.58
CA LEU A 93 -4.57 17.18 -10.04
C LEU A 93 -4.16 18.35 -10.93
N LYS A 94 -4.03 19.54 -10.36
CA LYS A 94 -3.45 20.71 -11.05
C LYS A 94 -2.02 20.94 -10.59
N GLY A 95 -1.21 21.48 -11.47
CA GLY A 95 0.20 21.66 -11.17
C GLY A 95 1.06 22.05 -12.36
N ILE A 96 2.34 21.69 -12.26
CA ILE A 96 3.31 21.75 -13.36
C ILE A 96 3.86 20.33 -13.55
N PHE A 97 3.58 19.75 -14.71
CA PHE A 97 3.90 18.36 -15.05
C PHE A 97 4.71 18.28 -16.37
N LYS A 98 5.82 19.03 -16.44
CA LYS A 98 6.65 19.16 -17.65
C LYS A 98 8.12 18.86 -17.37
N ASP A 99 8.65 17.77 -17.92
CA ASP A 99 10.10 17.49 -17.82
C ASP A 99 10.83 18.14 -19.00
N LYS A 100 11.80 19.03 -18.72
CA LYS A 100 12.74 19.60 -19.71
C LYS A 100 12.09 20.05 -21.04
N LYS A 101 10.97 20.79 -20.94
CA LYS A 101 10.15 21.33 -22.04
C LYS A 101 9.23 20.34 -22.77
N LYS A 102 9.10 19.10 -22.29
CA LYS A 102 8.14 18.13 -22.82
C LYS A 102 7.06 17.84 -21.77
N ASP A 103 5.81 18.04 -22.16
CA ASP A 103 4.68 17.68 -21.34
C ASP A 103 4.64 16.15 -21.17
N LEU A 104 4.29 15.67 -19.98
CA LEU A 104 3.93 14.27 -19.81
C LEU A 104 2.75 13.95 -20.72
N ALA A 105 2.80 12.79 -21.37
CA ALA A 105 1.72 12.30 -22.20
C ALA A 105 1.02 11.13 -21.53
N LEU A 106 -0.26 10.92 -21.84
CA LEU A 106 -1.03 9.78 -21.30
C LEU A 106 -0.30 8.43 -21.52
N LYS A 107 0.38 8.27 -22.65
CA LYS A 107 1.17 7.08 -22.98
C LYS A 107 2.31 6.78 -22.00
N ASP A 108 2.80 7.78 -21.27
CA ASP A 108 3.85 7.59 -20.28
C ASP A 108 3.30 6.88 -19.03
N PHE A 109 1.99 6.92 -18.82
CA PHE A 109 1.29 6.26 -17.72
C PHE A 109 0.64 4.92 -18.10
N LEU A 110 0.67 4.53 -19.38
CA LEU A 110 -0.07 3.35 -19.83
C LEU A 110 0.58 2.05 -19.37
N PHE A 111 -0.24 1.20 -18.76
CA PHE A 111 -0.01 -0.23 -18.65
C PHE A 111 -0.29 -0.88 -20.00
N THR A 112 0.74 -1.37 -20.67
CA THR A 112 0.52 -2.34 -21.75
C THR A 112 0.19 -3.69 -21.12
N LEU A 113 -1.11 -4.05 -21.18
CA LEU A 113 -1.74 -5.35 -20.85
C LEU A 113 -2.01 -5.60 -19.35
N GLU A 114 -3.22 -5.29 -18.86
CA GLU A 114 -4.11 -6.12 -17.98
C GLU A 114 -5.21 -5.27 -17.27
N PRO A 115 -6.35 -5.87 -16.80
CA PRO A 115 -7.51 -5.20 -16.15
C PRO A 115 -7.11 -4.38 -14.91
N PRO A 116 -8.00 -3.52 -14.33
CA PRO A 116 -7.60 -2.51 -13.34
C PRO A 116 -6.95 -3.16 -12.11
N LEU A 117 -5.62 -3.05 -12.04
CA LEU A 117 -4.80 -3.54 -10.95
C LEU A 117 -4.69 -2.39 -9.93
N ILE A 118 -5.37 -2.51 -8.79
CA ILE A 118 -5.35 -1.45 -7.76
C ILE A 118 -3.97 -1.34 -7.07
N GLN A 119 -3.05 -2.29 -7.34
CA GLN A 119 -1.58 -2.13 -7.24
C GLN A 119 -0.82 -3.29 -7.90
N GLN A 120 0.35 -3.01 -8.49
CA GLN A 120 1.45 -3.99 -8.62
C GLN A 120 2.81 -3.31 -8.48
N THR A 121 3.71 -3.93 -7.70
CA THR A 121 5.11 -4.04 -8.14
C THR A 121 5.06 -4.82 -9.44
N PHE A 122 5.24 -4.12 -10.57
CA PHE A 122 4.92 -4.68 -11.88
C PHE A 122 5.77 -5.92 -12.15
N GLY A 123 5.09 -7.04 -12.44
CA GLY A 123 5.76 -8.20 -13.04
C GLY A 123 6.09 -7.98 -14.53
N SER A 124 5.54 -6.90 -15.11
CA SER A 124 5.73 -6.43 -16.48
C SER A 124 6.59 -5.15 -16.50
N LYS A 125 6.75 -4.55 -17.68
CA LYS A 125 7.46 -3.28 -17.82
C LYS A 125 6.67 -2.18 -17.09
N GLU A 126 7.25 -1.61 -16.04
CA GLU A 126 6.64 -0.48 -15.31
C GLU A 126 6.35 0.68 -16.28
N PRO A 127 5.24 1.42 -16.09
CA PRO A 127 4.98 2.63 -16.85
C PRO A 127 6.05 3.66 -16.51
N LYS A 128 6.31 4.57 -17.46
CA LYS A 128 7.26 5.66 -17.23
C LYS A 128 6.77 6.62 -16.17
N ALA A 129 5.46 6.76 -15.97
CA ALA A 129 4.85 7.62 -14.98
C ALA A 129 3.68 6.93 -14.26
N ARG A 130 3.38 7.38 -13.05
CA ARG A 130 2.25 6.87 -12.24
C ARG A 130 1.72 7.93 -11.28
N VAL A 131 0.45 7.80 -10.93
CA VAL A 131 -0.17 8.56 -9.84
C VAL A 131 -0.51 7.59 -8.72
N LEU A 132 -0.03 7.88 -7.51
CA LEU A 132 -0.16 7.01 -6.36
C LEU A 132 -0.81 7.74 -5.18
N LEU A 133 -1.60 7.01 -4.40
CA LEU A 133 -2.06 7.39 -3.07
C LEU A 133 -1.36 6.52 -2.01
N ASP A 134 -0.80 7.17 -1.00
CA ASP A 134 0.04 6.60 0.06
C ASP A 134 1.19 5.72 -0.43
N ASP A 135 1.81 6.10 -1.55
CA ASP A 135 2.86 5.31 -2.21
C ASP A 135 2.43 3.91 -2.68
N SER A 136 1.16 3.56 -2.44
CA SER A 136 0.65 2.24 -2.67
C SER A 136 -0.43 2.30 -3.74
N ILE A 137 -1.62 2.78 -3.40
CA ILE A 137 -2.82 2.67 -4.24
C ILE A 137 -2.59 3.38 -5.58
N LEU A 138 -2.70 2.63 -6.68
CA LEU A 138 -2.53 3.15 -8.03
C LEU A 138 -3.82 3.82 -8.52
N LEU A 139 -3.69 4.99 -9.12
CA LEU A 139 -4.81 5.72 -9.71
C LEU A 139 -4.72 5.69 -11.24
N ASP A 140 -5.87 5.54 -11.88
CA ASP A 140 -5.99 5.36 -13.33
C ASP A 140 -6.07 6.71 -14.05
N PRO A 141 -5.09 7.09 -14.88
CA PRO A 141 -5.11 8.36 -15.58
C PRO A 141 -6.10 8.34 -16.74
N VAL A 142 -6.97 9.35 -16.76
CA VAL A 142 -7.97 9.58 -17.82
C VAL A 142 -7.44 10.55 -18.86
N SER A 143 -6.78 11.63 -18.42
CA SER A 143 -6.18 12.63 -19.30
C SER A 143 -4.98 13.28 -18.64
N VAL A 144 -3.96 13.59 -19.43
CA VAL A 144 -2.70 14.18 -18.97
C VAL A 144 -2.36 15.37 -19.86
N SER A 145 -2.01 16.48 -19.22
CA SER A 145 -1.42 17.67 -19.83
C SER A 145 -0.30 18.20 -18.94
N GLY A 146 0.46 19.18 -19.43
CA GLY A 146 1.50 19.80 -18.63
C GLY A 146 1.02 20.59 -17.39
N THR A 147 -0.28 20.80 -17.21
CA THR A 147 -0.85 21.54 -16.05
C THR A 147 -1.94 20.80 -15.29
N GLU A 148 -2.47 19.71 -15.86
CA GLU A 148 -3.60 18.98 -15.32
C GLU A 148 -3.47 17.48 -15.61
N ILE A 149 -3.69 16.67 -14.58
CA ILE A 149 -3.83 15.22 -14.69
C ILE A 149 -5.18 14.84 -14.07
N LYS A 150 -6.07 14.25 -14.88
CA LYS A 150 -7.31 13.65 -14.38
C LYS A 150 -7.08 12.18 -14.14
N VAL A 151 -7.47 11.70 -12.97
CA VAL A 151 -7.32 10.31 -12.57
C VAL A 151 -8.61 9.76 -11.95
N VAL A 152 -8.74 8.45 -11.92
CA VAL A 152 -9.78 7.72 -11.20
C VAL A 152 -9.14 6.92 -10.07
N LEU A 153 -9.71 7.07 -8.88
CA LEU A 153 -9.45 6.21 -7.73
C LEU A 153 -10.57 5.17 -7.65
N HIS A 154 -10.21 3.91 -7.88
CA HIS A 154 -11.08 2.76 -7.66
C HIS A 154 -11.13 2.44 -6.18
N THR A 155 -12.30 2.57 -5.57
CA THR A 155 -12.49 2.46 -4.11
C THR A 155 -12.93 1.06 -3.67
N GLN A 156 -13.35 0.22 -4.63
CA GLN A 156 -13.97 -1.05 -4.34
C GLN A 156 -13.04 -1.94 -3.51
N GLY A 157 -13.56 -2.39 -2.37
CA GLY A 157 -12.83 -3.31 -1.52
C GLY A 157 -11.58 -2.73 -0.88
N LEU A 158 -11.33 -1.40 -0.90
CA LEU A 158 -10.11 -0.80 -0.35
C LEU A 158 -10.26 -0.39 1.12
N PRO A 159 -9.80 -1.21 2.08
CA PRO A 159 -9.81 -0.84 3.50
C PRO A 159 -8.85 0.32 3.82
N ASP A 160 -7.82 0.56 3.02
CA ASP A 160 -6.87 1.66 3.22
C ASP A 160 -7.54 3.04 3.27
N LEU A 161 -8.60 3.24 2.48
CA LEU A 161 -9.36 4.49 2.46
C LEU A 161 -10.21 4.70 3.72
N TYR A 162 -10.38 3.67 4.56
CA TYR A 162 -11.09 3.78 5.83
C TYR A 162 -10.19 4.27 6.97
N LEU A 163 -8.89 4.39 6.72
CA LEU A 163 -7.99 5.14 7.58
C LEU A 163 -8.21 6.60 7.24
N LYS A 164 -8.91 7.35 8.10
CA LYS A 164 -9.19 8.77 7.85
C LYS A 164 -7.97 9.65 8.12
N GLY A 165 -7.91 10.80 7.46
CA GLY A 165 -6.92 11.83 7.75
C GLY A 165 -6.25 12.39 6.50
N LEU A 166 -4.94 12.65 6.61
CA LEU A 166 -4.13 13.16 5.51
C LEU A 166 -3.35 12.03 4.88
N HIS A 167 -3.59 11.87 3.59
CA HIS A 167 -3.00 10.83 2.76
C HIS A 167 -2.14 11.49 1.71
N ARG A 168 -1.08 10.82 1.32
CA ARG A 168 -0.14 11.39 0.38
C ARG A 168 -0.54 11.03 -1.04
N ILE A 169 -0.74 12.03 -1.88
CA ILE A 169 -0.86 11.80 -3.33
C ILE A 169 0.45 12.18 -4.00
N SER A 170 0.90 11.39 -4.97
CA SER A 170 2.13 11.68 -5.70
C SER A 170 2.03 11.34 -7.18
N VAL A 171 2.74 12.14 -7.97
CA VAL A 171 3.04 11.85 -9.37
C VAL A 171 4.52 11.48 -9.45
N GLU A 172 4.81 10.31 -9.99
CA GLU A 172 6.16 9.81 -10.16
C GLU A 172 6.46 9.58 -11.63
N HIS A 173 7.70 9.81 -12.05
CA HIS A 173 8.18 9.52 -13.39
C HIS A 173 9.60 8.96 -13.35
N GLY A 174 9.86 7.91 -14.13
CA GLY A 174 11.17 7.29 -14.30
C GLY A 174 11.44 6.99 -15.77
N ASP A 175 12.50 7.60 -16.31
CA ASP A 175 13.04 7.24 -17.63
C ASP A 175 14.57 7.13 -17.58
N GLY A 176 15.09 5.90 -17.66
CA GLY A 176 16.49 5.61 -17.99
C GLY A 176 17.58 6.35 -17.19
N GLY A 177 17.33 6.68 -15.92
CA GLY A 177 18.31 7.34 -15.04
C GLY A 177 17.91 8.71 -14.49
N ASN A 178 16.87 9.36 -15.04
CA ASN A 178 16.26 10.54 -14.43
C ASN A 178 14.89 10.16 -13.88
N SER A 179 14.86 9.85 -12.59
CA SER A 179 13.62 9.57 -11.88
C SER A 179 13.29 10.73 -10.96
N TRP A 180 12.03 11.15 -10.97
CA TRP A 180 11.56 12.22 -10.11
C TRP A 180 10.16 11.93 -9.57
N TYR A 181 9.82 12.62 -8.49
CA TYR A 181 8.45 12.66 -7.98
C TYR A 181 8.06 14.06 -7.52
N THR A 182 6.76 14.30 -7.49
CA THR A 182 6.14 15.40 -6.76
C THR A 182 4.97 14.87 -5.95
N ASP A 183 4.67 15.53 -4.83
CA ASP A 183 3.68 15.05 -3.88
C ASP A 183 2.97 16.19 -3.15
N GLY A 184 1.82 15.84 -2.58
CA GLY A 184 1.11 16.66 -1.62
C GLY A 184 0.20 15.80 -0.76
N LEU A 185 -0.62 16.47 0.06
CA LEU A 185 -1.53 15.80 0.98
C LEU A 185 -2.97 16.00 0.50
N VAL A 186 -3.74 14.92 0.50
CA VAL A 186 -5.19 14.94 0.27
C VAL A 186 -5.92 14.49 1.52
N ARG A 187 -7.10 15.06 1.74
CA ARG A 187 -7.94 14.72 2.88
C ARG A 187 -8.85 13.54 2.54
N ILE A 188 -8.75 12.47 3.32
CA ILE A 188 -9.73 11.37 3.33
C ILE A 188 -10.73 11.65 4.46
N GLY A 189 -12.01 11.60 4.11
CA GLY A 189 -13.14 11.96 4.97
C GLY A 189 -13.49 10.88 5.99
N GLU A 190 -14.59 11.11 6.71
CA GLU A 190 -15.17 10.06 7.55
C GLU A 190 -15.75 8.96 6.65
N PRO A 191 -15.37 7.70 6.85
CA PRO A 191 -15.89 6.61 6.04
C PRO A 191 -17.37 6.32 6.35
N VAL A 192 -18.12 5.89 5.34
CA VAL A 192 -19.45 5.29 5.56
C VAL A 192 -19.29 4.02 6.40
N PRO A 193 -20.05 3.81 7.49
CA PRO A 193 -19.91 2.63 8.33
C PRO A 193 -19.98 1.32 7.54
N VAL A 194 -18.96 0.47 7.67
CA VAL A 194 -18.91 -0.89 7.10
C VAL A 194 -18.73 -1.89 8.22
N THR A 195 -19.49 -2.99 8.16
CA THR A 195 -19.60 -3.96 9.26
C THR A 195 -18.47 -4.98 9.31
N ASP A 196 -17.69 -5.14 8.24
CA ASP A 196 -16.59 -6.14 8.19
C ASP A 196 -15.41 -5.68 7.35
N LEU A 197 -14.50 -4.92 7.98
CA LEU A 197 -13.17 -4.57 7.42
C LEU A 197 -12.07 -5.48 7.98
N LYS A 198 -12.43 -6.49 8.78
CA LYS A 198 -11.45 -7.39 9.37
C LYS A 198 -10.76 -8.16 8.24
N PRO A 199 -9.42 -8.31 8.27
CA PRO A 199 -8.72 -9.14 7.29
C PRO A 199 -9.27 -10.57 7.36
N GLY A 200 -9.41 -11.24 6.22
CA GLY A 200 -9.83 -12.64 6.16
C GLY A 200 -8.87 -13.45 5.31
N ILE A 201 -8.22 -14.46 5.90
CA ILE A 201 -7.28 -15.34 5.18
C ILE A 201 -8.04 -16.58 4.70
N GLU A 202 -8.18 -16.74 3.39
CA GLU A 202 -8.88 -17.85 2.75
C GLU A 202 -7.94 -18.98 2.37
N THR A 203 -6.78 -18.65 1.80
CA THR A 203 -5.79 -19.62 1.32
C THR A 203 -4.37 -19.17 1.65
N VAL A 204 -3.47 -20.12 1.88
CA VAL A 204 -2.04 -19.89 2.05
C VAL A 204 -1.29 -20.87 1.14
N GLU A 205 -0.41 -20.33 0.31
CA GLU A 205 0.44 -21.09 -0.61
C GLU A 205 1.90 -20.79 -0.30
N ILE A 206 2.75 -21.82 -0.24
CA ILE A 206 4.19 -21.64 -0.01
C ILE A 206 4.90 -21.43 -1.35
N LEU A 207 5.52 -20.25 -1.51
CA LEU A 207 6.32 -19.90 -2.68
C LEU A 207 7.79 -20.30 -2.47
N ARG A 208 8.38 -20.87 -3.52
CA ARG A 208 9.72 -21.47 -3.49
C ARG A 208 10.63 -20.81 -4.50
N ASP A 209 11.93 -20.79 -4.18
CA ASP A 209 12.94 -20.46 -5.17
C ASP A 209 13.20 -21.63 -6.14
N LYS A 210 14.14 -21.41 -7.07
CA LYS A 210 14.58 -22.39 -8.08
C LYS A 210 15.20 -23.66 -7.47
N THR A 211 15.59 -23.62 -6.19
CA THR A 211 16.16 -24.76 -5.45
C THR A 211 15.11 -25.52 -4.64
N GLY A 212 13.86 -25.05 -4.63
CA GLY A 212 12.76 -25.62 -3.86
C GLY A 212 12.69 -25.15 -2.40
N LYS A 213 13.59 -24.25 -1.98
CA LYS A 213 13.61 -23.66 -0.64
C LYS A 213 12.41 -22.72 -0.46
N PRO A 214 11.65 -22.83 0.65
CA PRO A 214 10.53 -21.93 0.90
C PRO A 214 11.05 -20.53 1.25
N LEU A 215 10.65 -19.51 0.50
CA LEU A 215 11.07 -18.13 0.76
C LEU A 215 9.92 -17.23 1.21
N HIS A 216 8.73 -17.48 0.69
CA HIS A 216 7.56 -16.65 0.95
C HIS A 216 6.32 -17.51 1.12
N ILE A 217 5.28 -16.91 1.68
CA ILE A 217 3.92 -17.39 1.57
C ILE A 217 3.10 -16.38 0.77
N ARG A 218 2.22 -16.88 -0.10
CA ARG A 218 1.15 -16.11 -0.72
C ARG A 218 -0.12 -16.38 0.07
N CYS A 219 -0.67 -15.34 0.68
CA CYS A 219 -1.96 -15.41 1.34
C CYS A 219 -3.00 -14.80 0.40
N SER A 220 -4.15 -15.44 0.25
CA SER A 220 -5.28 -14.84 -0.46
C SER A 220 -6.50 -14.74 0.43
N GLY A 221 -7.32 -13.73 0.19
CA GLY A 221 -8.58 -13.54 0.88
C GLY A 221 -9.15 -12.14 0.71
N LYS A 222 -9.59 -11.52 1.80
CA LYS A 222 -10.28 -10.21 1.78
C LYS A 222 -9.71 -9.22 2.80
N ASN A 223 -9.93 -7.93 2.53
CA ASN A 223 -9.64 -6.83 3.45
C ASN A 223 -8.17 -6.78 3.92
N PHE A 224 -7.21 -7.09 3.05
CA PHE A 224 -5.80 -6.81 3.36
C PHE A 224 -5.53 -5.33 3.07
N LEU A 225 -4.58 -4.72 3.79
CA LEU A 225 -4.16 -3.36 3.45
C LEU A 225 -3.16 -3.40 2.29
N LEU A 226 -3.32 -2.47 1.36
CA LEU A 226 -2.37 -2.21 0.29
C LEU A 226 -1.11 -1.50 0.80
N PHE A 227 -1.28 -0.58 1.74
CA PHE A 227 -0.18 0.13 2.35
C PHE A 227 0.37 -0.63 3.57
N PRO A 228 1.56 -1.24 3.46
CA PRO A 228 2.07 -2.14 4.49
C PRO A 228 2.40 -1.42 5.81
N LYS A 229 2.47 -0.08 5.85
CA LYS A 229 2.75 0.65 7.10
C LYS A 229 1.66 0.49 8.16
N PHE A 230 0.44 0.16 7.74
CA PHE A 230 -0.69 0.01 8.65
C PHE A 230 -1.03 -1.45 8.95
N SER A 231 -0.30 -2.42 8.37
CA SER A 231 -0.54 -3.84 8.61
C SER A 231 0.74 -4.57 8.97
N TYR A 232 0.61 -5.74 9.59
CA TYR A 232 1.74 -6.65 9.75
C TYR A 232 1.28 -8.09 9.65
N THR A 233 2.22 -8.97 9.32
CA THR A 233 2.01 -10.41 9.30
C THR A 233 2.98 -11.09 10.27
N LEU A 234 2.51 -12.11 10.97
CA LEU A 234 3.35 -13.04 11.73
C LEU A 234 3.27 -14.43 11.12
N ILE A 235 4.39 -15.13 11.09
CA ILE A 235 4.50 -16.54 10.73
C ILE A 235 5.12 -17.24 11.94
N ASP A 236 4.38 -18.15 12.56
CA ASP A 236 4.74 -18.87 13.79
C ASP A 236 5.20 -17.93 14.92
N GLY A 237 4.46 -16.83 15.10
CA GLY A 237 4.76 -15.80 16.09
C GLY A 237 5.97 -14.91 15.78
N ARG A 238 6.61 -15.08 14.62
CA ARG A 238 7.73 -14.24 14.16
C ARG A 238 7.26 -13.27 13.08
N PHE A 239 7.83 -12.07 13.06
CA PHE A 239 7.45 -11.04 12.11
C PHE A 239 7.77 -11.46 10.66
N GLY A 240 6.72 -11.69 9.88
CA GLY A 240 6.78 -11.88 8.44
C GLY A 240 6.50 -10.56 7.74
N PHE A 241 7.42 -10.12 6.89
CA PHE A 241 7.27 -8.87 6.16
C PHE A 241 6.36 -9.11 4.95
N GLY A 242 5.14 -8.54 4.97
CA GLY A 242 4.30 -8.43 3.78
C GLY A 242 4.86 -7.33 2.88
N PHE A 243 5.09 -7.63 1.60
CA PHE A 243 5.78 -6.68 0.70
C PHE A 243 5.09 -6.46 -0.64
N ARG A 244 4.04 -7.24 -0.95
CA ARG A 244 3.24 -7.05 -2.16
C ARG A 244 1.82 -7.47 -1.84
N THR A 245 0.86 -6.54 -1.93
CA THR A 245 -0.57 -6.85 -1.89
C THR A 245 -1.17 -6.44 -3.23
N GLU A 246 -1.93 -7.34 -3.82
CA GLU A 246 -2.67 -7.14 -5.07
C GLU A 246 -4.16 -7.33 -4.80
N VAL A 247 -4.98 -6.65 -5.58
CA VAL A 247 -6.44 -6.78 -5.56
C VAL A 247 -6.88 -7.13 -6.97
N SER A 248 -7.57 -8.27 -7.11
CA SER A 248 -8.19 -8.64 -8.38
C SER A 248 -9.42 -7.77 -8.66
N ALA A 249 -9.91 -7.78 -9.89
CA ALA A 249 -11.14 -7.05 -10.27
C ALA A 249 -12.36 -7.51 -9.46
N GLU A 250 -12.36 -8.74 -8.94
CA GLU A 250 -13.41 -9.30 -8.09
C GLU A 250 -13.23 -8.92 -6.61
N GLY A 251 -12.26 -8.06 -6.26
CA GLY A 251 -11.99 -7.63 -4.90
C GLY A 251 -11.25 -8.66 -4.05
N ARG A 252 -10.63 -9.68 -4.68
CA ARG A 252 -9.85 -10.69 -3.95
C ARG A 252 -8.42 -10.19 -3.74
N PHE A 253 -7.99 -10.21 -2.50
CA PHE A 253 -6.65 -9.80 -2.11
C PHE A 253 -5.67 -10.95 -2.22
N GLN A 254 -4.46 -10.66 -2.69
CA GLN A 254 -3.31 -11.55 -2.60
C GLN A 254 -2.15 -10.80 -1.99
N THR A 255 -1.59 -11.28 -0.88
CA THR A 255 -0.40 -10.68 -0.28
C THR A 255 0.74 -11.68 -0.16
N ILE A 256 1.95 -11.25 -0.53
CA ILE A 256 3.17 -12.06 -0.42
C ILE A 256 3.93 -11.62 0.84
N VAL A 257 4.25 -12.59 1.67
CA VAL A 257 4.87 -12.40 2.97
C VAL A 257 6.15 -13.23 3.06
N HIS A 258 7.25 -12.62 3.49
CA HIS A 258 8.50 -13.31 3.73
C HIS A 258 8.42 -14.29 4.89
N ILE A 259 8.97 -15.48 4.69
CA ILE A 259 9.22 -16.43 5.76
C ILE A 259 10.45 -15.94 6.55
N PRO A 260 10.35 -15.71 7.87
CA PRO A 260 11.45 -15.11 8.65
C PRO A 260 12.70 -15.98 8.71
N ASN A 261 12.53 -17.30 8.80
CA ASN A 261 13.62 -18.29 8.80
C ASN A 261 13.35 -19.40 7.79
N PRO A 262 13.65 -19.17 6.50
CA PRO A 262 13.48 -20.16 5.44
C PRO A 262 14.11 -21.53 5.72
N ASP A 263 15.29 -21.54 6.37
CA ASP A 263 16.07 -22.76 6.61
C ASP A 263 15.44 -23.70 7.66
N THR A 264 14.60 -23.16 8.54
CA THR A 264 13.95 -23.92 9.62
C THR A 264 12.46 -24.09 9.38
N PHE A 265 11.96 -23.71 8.20
CA PHE A 265 10.54 -23.77 7.87
C PHE A 265 10.18 -25.19 7.39
N ASP A 266 9.73 -26.02 8.32
CA ASP A 266 9.41 -27.44 8.09
C ASP A 266 8.01 -27.66 7.50
N ARG A 267 7.98 -28.11 6.25
CA ARG A 267 6.77 -28.36 5.47
C ARG A 267 5.82 -29.41 6.05
N THR A 268 6.32 -30.29 6.93
CA THR A 268 5.50 -31.35 7.53
C THR A 268 4.84 -30.91 8.83
N SER A 269 5.30 -29.80 9.38
CA SER A 269 4.75 -29.22 10.59
C SER A 269 3.63 -28.23 10.25
N PRO A 270 2.53 -28.21 11.03
CA PRO A 270 1.52 -27.17 10.90
C PRO A 270 2.14 -25.80 11.20
N HIS A 271 1.90 -24.84 10.30
CA HIS A 271 2.32 -23.46 10.46
C HIS A 271 1.13 -22.55 10.73
N GLN A 272 1.38 -21.40 11.33
CA GLN A 272 0.35 -20.38 11.56
C GLN A 272 0.76 -19.06 10.93
N VAL A 273 -0.14 -18.49 10.12
CA VAL A 273 -0.06 -17.09 9.68
C VAL A 273 -1.07 -16.25 10.48
N ILE A 274 -0.65 -15.06 10.91
CA ILE A 274 -1.50 -14.06 11.57
C ILE A 274 -1.36 -12.76 10.78
N MET A 275 -2.48 -12.21 10.33
CA MET A 275 -2.54 -10.88 9.70
C MET A 275 -3.29 -9.92 10.59
N ALA A 276 -2.69 -8.77 10.83
CA ALA A 276 -3.25 -7.72 11.66
C ALA A 276 -3.31 -6.40 10.91
N THR A 277 -4.43 -5.71 11.07
CA THR A 277 -4.71 -4.37 10.55
C THR A 277 -5.35 -3.54 11.68
N PRO A 278 -5.57 -2.23 11.50
CA PRO A 278 -6.31 -1.41 12.47
C PRO A 278 -7.76 -1.87 12.65
N PHE A 279 -8.29 -2.64 11.69
CA PHE A 279 -9.66 -3.15 11.68
C PHE A 279 -9.80 -4.53 12.34
N GLY A 280 -8.69 -5.19 12.69
CA GLY A 280 -8.70 -6.45 13.41
C GLY A 280 -7.62 -7.44 12.98
N VAL A 281 -7.75 -8.67 13.47
CA VAL A 281 -6.74 -9.73 13.32
C VAL A 281 -7.36 -11.02 12.80
N SER A 282 -6.78 -11.62 11.76
CA SER A 282 -7.12 -12.96 11.27
C SER A 282 -5.92 -13.89 11.38
N PHE A 283 -6.18 -15.18 11.55
CA PHE A 283 -5.15 -16.20 11.55
C PHE A 283 -5.61 -17.42 10.77
N LYS A 284 -4.66 -18.19 10.25
CA LYS A 284 -4.91 -19.44 9.56
C LYS A 284 -3.78 -20.42 9.80
N THR A 285 -4.14 -21.67 10.12
CA THR A 285 -3.21 -22.79 10.15
C THR A 285 -3.15 -23.43 8.77
N PHE A 286 -1.95 -23.79 8.32
CA PHE A 286 -1.70 -24.39 7.01
C PHE A 286 -0.53 -25.37 7.06
#